data_AF-A0A8T5MM03-F1
#
_entry.id   AF-A0A8T5MM03-F1
#
_cell.length_a   1.000
_cell.length_b   1.000
_cell.length_c   1.000
_cell.angle_alpha   90.00
_cell.angle_beta   90.00
_cell.angle_gamma   90.00
#
_symmetry.space_group_name_H-M   'P 1'
#
loop_
_entity.id
_entity.type
_entity.pdbx_description
1 polymer ?
#
loop_
_entity_poly.entity_id
_entity_poly.type
_entity_poly.pdbx_seq_one_letter_code
_entity_poly.pdbx_strand_id
1 'polypeptide(L)'
;MKREFPIFLVGVFFLTFATLTYEVALSYEFAYMFWFEASVAILSTAMFGLGIGGVLGYFLQGRYPGNYYRLIRLSIFTFGMTLFLSLYFIASGSRAELVELSPAASSMLFRLGFNPAEIVPLLYFSLAAALPFVFSGIALSLALNYPGREKRAISYIYFADLFGA
;
A
#
# COMPACT_ATOMS: atom_id res chain seq x y z
N MET A 1 8.42 -30.09 -6.55
CA MET A 1 8.12 -28.65 -6.72
C MET A 1 8.69 -28.19 -8.05
N LYS A 2 7.90 -27.51 -8.89
CA LYS A 2 8.40 -26.95 -10.16
C LYS A 2 9.56 -25.98 -9.86
N ARG A 3 10.59 -25.92 -10.71
CA ARG A 3 11.75 -25.00 -10.59
C ARG A 3 11.37 -23.53 -10.39
N GLU A 4 10.16 -23.14 -10.78
CA GLU A 4 9.62 -21.78 -10.71
C GLU A 4 9.08 -21.39 -9.32
N PHE A 5 8.78 -22.37 -8.46
CA PHE A 5 8.24 -22.11 -7.12
C PHE A 5 9.22 -21.35 -6.19
N PRO A 6 10.52 -21.69 -6.09
CA PRO A 6 11.45 -20.89 -5.29
C PRO A 6 11.58 -19.46 -5.80
N ILE A 7 11.56 -19.23 -7.11
CA ILE A 7 11.59 -17.89 -7.71
C ILE A 7 10.35 -17.10 -7.32
N PHE A 8 9.18 -17.75 -7.32
CA PHE A 8 7.94 -17.15 -6.86
C PHE A 8 7.99 -16.73 -5.39
N LEU A 9 8.52 -17.58 -4.50
CA LEU A 9 8.70 -17.24 -3.08
C LEU A 9 9.60 -16.02 -2.88
N VAL A 10 10.72 -15.96 -3.61
CA VAL A 10 11.62 -14.80 -3.60
C VAL A 10 10.88 -13.54 -4.08
N GLY A 11 10.02 -13.67 -5.09
CA GLY A 11 9.19 -12.56 -5.55
C GLY A 11 8.19 -12.06 -4.48
N VAL A 12 7.56 -12.97 -3.74
CA VAL A 12 6.65 -12.63 -2.64
C VAL A 12 7.42 -11.92 -1.52
N PHE A 13 8.58 -12.44 -1.14
CA PHE A 13 9.47 -11.81 -0.16
C PHE A 13 9.82 -10.37 -0.56
N PHE A 14 10.25 -10.13 -1.81
CA PHE A 14 10.59 -8.77 -2.24
C PHE A 14 9.38 -7.84 -2.34
N LEU A 15 8.20 -8.37 -2.70
CA LEU A 15 6.96 -7.59 -2.73
C LEU A 15 6.60 -7.09 -1.33
N THR A 16 6.69 -7.96 -0.32
CA THR A 16 6.30 -7.63 1.05
C THR A 16 7.35 -6.75 1.71
N PHE A 17 8.63 -7.07 1.51
CA PHE A 17 9.74 -6.22 1.91
C PHE A 17 9.65 -4.81 1.33
N ALA A 18 9.35 -4.67 0.04
CA ALA A 18 9.18 -3.35 -0.58
C ALA A 18 7.95 -2.60 -0.01
N THR A 19 6.85 -3.32 0.27
CA THR A 19 5.63 -2.74 0.84
C THR A 19 5.89 -2.22 2.26
N LEU A 20 6.55 -3.02 3.09
CA LEU A 20 6.94 -2.65 4.45
C LEU A 20 7.94 -1.49 4.45
N THR A 21 8.98 -1.57 3.61
CA THR A 21 9.98 -0.49 3.50
C THR A 21 9.31 0.82 3.11
N TYR A 22 8.33 0.77 2.21
CA TYR A 22 7.54 1.92 1.82
C TYR A 22 6.67 2.46 2.97
N GLU A 23 6.01 1.59 3.74
CA GLU A 23 5.25 1.97 4.94
C GLU A 23 6.14 2.67 5.99
N VAL A 24 7.30 2.10 6.29
CA VAL A 24 8.26 2.67 7.24
C VAL A 24 8.74 4.03 6.73
N ALA A 25 9.10 4.14 5.44
CA ALA A 25 9.52 5.41 4.86
C ALA A 25 8.44 6.50 4.97
N LEU A 26 7.19 6.17 4.64
CA LEU A 26 6.06 7.08 4.78
C LEU A 26 5.82 7.50 6.23
N SER A 27 6.00 6.58 7.17
CA SER A 27 5.82 6.87 8.61
C SER A 27 6.81 7.93 9.08
N TYR A 28 8.06 7.85 8.64
CA TYR A 28 9.07 8.87 8.94
C TYR A 28 8.79 10.20 8.23
N GLU A 29 8.44 10.15 6.95
CA GLU A 29 8.16 11.36 6.16
C GLU A 29 6.95 12.12 6.69
N PHE A 30 5.84 11.42 6.97
CA PHE A 30 4.64 12.05 7.52
C PHE A 30 4.81 12.53 8.95
N ALA A 31 5.53 11.80 9.81
CA ALA A 31 5.83 12.28 11.16
C ALA A 31 6.68 13.56 11.17
N TYR A 32 7.48 13.79 10.12
CA TYR A 32 8.23 15.03 9.95
C TYR A 32 7.36 16.16 9.35
N MET A 33 6.48 15.84 8.40
CA MET A 33 5.66 16.84 7.70
C MET A 33 4.41 17.28 8.46
N PHE A 34 3.84 16.41 9.29
CA PHE A 34 2.55 16.61 9.94
C PHE A 34 2.63 16.42 11.46
N TRP A 35 1.61 16.93 12.16
CA TRP A 35 1.39 16.55 13.55
C TRP A 35 1.15 15.04 13.68
N PHE A 36 1.51 14.49 14.85
CA PHE A 36 1.45 13.05 15.11
C PHE A 36 0.09 12.43 14.80
N GLU A 37 -1.01 13.06 15.23
CA GLU A 37 -2.37 12.55 15.03
C GLU A 37 -2.75 12.49 13.55
N ALA A 38 -2.40 13.52 12.77
CA ALA A 38 -2.65 13.57 11.34
C ALA A 38 -1.81 12.54 10.58
N SER A 39 -0.56 12.34 10.98
CA SER A 39 0.34 11.33 10.39
C SER A 39 -0.24 9.92 10.56
N VAL A 40 -0.73 9.59 11.75
CA VAL A 40 -1.37 8.30 12.04
C VAL A 40 -2.64 8.10 11.21
N ALA A 41 -3.45 9.17 11.03
CA ALA A 41 -4.66 9.11 10.21
C ALA A 41 -4.36 8.87 8.72
N ILE A 42 -3.36 9.57 8.15
CA ILE A 42 -2.93 9.39 6.76
C ILE A 42 -2.41 7.97 6.56
N LEU A 43 -1.52 7.51 7.44
CA LEU A 43 -0.92 6.17 7.34
C LEU A 43 -1.97 5.05 7.45
N SER A 44 -2.92 5.18 8.39
CA SER A 44 -4.02 4.23 8.53
C SER A 44 -4.90 4.17 7.28
N THR A 45 -5.17 5.32 6.67
CA THR A 45 -5.92 5.40 5.40
C THR A 45 -5.14 4.78 4.25
N ALA A 46 -3.81 4.97 4.21
CA ALA A 46 -2.96 4.36 3.22
C ALA A 46 -2.95 2.82 3.34
N MET A 47 -2.78 2.30 4.56
CA MET A 47 -2.84 0.88 4.90
C MET A 47 -4.20 0.25 4.59
N PHE A 48 -5.30 0.99 4.74
CA PHE A 48 -6.63 0.54 4.31
C PHE A 48 -6.66 0.18 2.81
N GLY A 49 -5.83 0.83 2.00
CA GLY A 49 -5.60 0.47 0.61
C GLY A 49 -5.18 -1.00 0.44
N LEU A 50 -4.32 -1.53 1.29
CA LEU A 50 -3.89 -2.94 1.26
C LEU A 50 -5.07 -3.89 1.48
N GLY A 51 -5.97 -3.53 2.41
CA GLY A 51 -7.22 -4.26 2.66
C GLY A 51 -8.15 -4.26 1.44
N ILE A 52 -8.38 -3.10 0.83
CA ILE A 52 -9.18 -2.98 -0.41
C ILE A 52 -8.55 -3.81 -1.53
N GLY A 53 -7.23 -3.69 -1.70
CA GLY A 53 -6.47 -4.42 -2.70
C GLY A 53 -6.60 -5.94 -2.53
N GLY A 54 -6.54 -6.42 -1.29
CA GLY A 54 -6.71 -7.84 -0.99
C GLY A 54 -8.07 -8.39 -1.40
N VAL A 55 -9.14 -7.64 -1.10
CA VAL A 55 -10.51 -7.97 -1.51
C VAL A 55 -10.66 -7.94 -3.04
N LEU A 56 -10.12 -6.92 -3.71
CA LEU A 56 -10.14 -6.81 -5.16
C LEU A 56 -9.39 -7.97 -5.83
N GLY A 57 -8.23 -8.36 -5.30
CA GLY A 57 -7.45 -9.50 -5.79
C GLY A 57 -8.25 -10.81 -5.75
N TYR A 58 -9.00 -11.04 -4.68
CA TYR A 58 -9.86 -12.22 -4.53
C TYR A 58 -10.98 -12.25 -5.60
N PHE A 59 -11.67 -11.12 -5.82
CA PHE A 59 -12.71 -11.03 -6.86
C PHE A 59 -12.14 -11.14 -8.27
N LEU A 60 -10.97 -10.54 -8.54
CA LEU A 60 -10.30 -10.60 -9.83
C LEU A 60 -9.90 -12.02 -10.21
N GLN A 61 -9.43 -12.81 -9.24
CA GLN A 61 -9.14 -14.22 -9.46
C GLN A 61 -10.38 -15.02 -9.84
N GLY A 62 -11.49 -14.83 -9.13
CA GLY A 62 -12.75 -15.51 -9.42
C GLY A 62 -13.29 -15.18 -10.81
N ARG A 63 -13.05 -13.95 -11.30
CA ARG A 63 -13.49 -13.50 -12.63
C ARG A 63 -12.58 -13.95 -13.78
N TYR A 64 -11.30 -14.17 -13.53
CA TYR A 64 -10.31 -14.53 -14.58
C TYR A 64 -9.43 -15.74 -14.21
N PRO A 65 -10.01 -16.93 -14.02
CA PRO A 65 -9.31 -18.12 -13.49
C PRO A 65 -8.15 -18.62 -14.36
N GLY A 66 -8.10 -18.28 -15.65
CA GLY A 66 -7.03 -18.70 -16.57
C GLY A 66 -5.82 -17.76 -16.64
N ASN A 67 -5.91 -16.54 -16.10
CA ASN A 67 -4.91 -15.48 -16.30
C ASN A 67 -4.12 -15.12 -15.03
N TYR A 68 -4.04 -16.03 -14.07
CA TYR A 68 -3.37 -15.86 -12.78
C TYR A 68 -2.00 -15.15 -12.86
N TYR A 69 -1.06 -15.73 -13.62
CA TYR A 69 0.29 -15.18 -13.77
C TYR A 69 0.32 -13.85 -14.54
N ARG A 70 -0.69 -13.56 -15.37
CA ARG A 70 -0.80 -12.27 -16.05
C ARG A 70 -1.28 -11.20 -15.08
N LEU A 71 -2.24 -11.51 -14.22
CA LEU A 71 -2.76 -10.60 -13.20
C LEU A 71 -1.68 -10.24 -12.18
N ILE A 72 -0.93 -11.22 -11.67
CA ILE A 72 0.19 -10.94 -10.75
C ILE A 72 1.24 -10.04 -11.39
N ARG A 73 1.64 -10.33 -12.63
CA ARG A 73 2.62 -9.50 -13.35
C ARG A 73 2.11 -8.07 -13.54
N LEU A 74 0.83 -7.91 -13.89
CA LEU A 74 0.22 -6.59 -14.04
C LEU A 74 0.19 -5.87 -12.70
N SER A 75 -0.27 -6.51 -11.62
CA SER A 75 -0.35 -5.92 -10.29
C SER A 75 1.01 -5.49 -9.75
N ILE A 76 2.06 -6.31 -9.93
CA ILE A 76 3.43 -5.96 -9.53
C ILE A 76 3.97 -4.80 -10.36
N PHE A 77 3.72 -4.80 -11.67
CA PHE A 77 4.13 -3.69 -12.54
C PHE A 77 3.44 -2.38 -12.16
N THR A 78 2.12 -2.41 -11.93
CA THR A 78 1.35 -1.26 -11.47
C THR A 78 1.72 -0.83 -10.06
N PHE A 79 2.11 -1.76 -9.18
CA PHE A 79 2.66 -1.45 -7.86
C PHE A 79 3.95 -0.66 -7.98
N GLY A 80 4.91 -1.12 -8.78
CA GLY A 80 6.16 -0.40 -9.01
C GLY A 80 5.92 1.00 -9.57
N MET A 81 5.07 1.14 -10.60
CA MET A 81 4.72 2.45 -11.16
C MET A 81 4.07 3.37 -10.14
N THR A 82 3.08 2.87 -9.37
CA THR A 82 2.38 3.70 -8.39
C THR A 82 3.25 4.06 -7.20
N LEU A 83 4.21 3.21 -6.81
CA LEU A 83 5.19 3.51 -5.78
C LEU A 83 6.05 4.72 -6.18
N PHE A 84 6.63 4.72 -7.38
CA PHE A 84 7.41 5.86 -7.86
C PHE A 84 6.57 7.13 -8.01
N LEU A 85 5.35 7.02 -8.55
CA LEU A 85 4.44 8.15 -8.68
C LEU A 85 4.06 8.71 -7.30
N SER A 86 3.76 7.85 -6.34
CA SER A 86 3.39 8.25 -4.98
C SER A 86 4.52 9.01 -4.30
N LEU A 87 5.74 8.47 -4.32
CA LEU A 87 6.92 9.17 -3.78
C LEU A 87 7.15 10.51 -4.47
N TYR A 88 6.97 10.58 -5.80
CA TYR A 88 7.09 11.85 -6.53
C TYR A 88 6.02 12.87 -6.10
N PHE A 89 4.76 12.46 -5.95
CA PHE A 89 3.66 13.35 -5.55
C PHE A 89 3.80 13.82 -4.11
N ILE A 90 4.23 12.94 -3.20
CA ILE A 90 4.48 13.28 -1.80
C ILE A 90 5.66 14.25 -1.69
N ALA A 91 6.79 13.94 -2.36
CA ALA A 91 7.95 14.83 -2.38
C ALA A 91 7.67 16.19 -3.03
N SER A 92 6.85 16.22 -4.09
CA SER A 92 6.43 17.48 -4.74
C SER A 92 5.50 18.30 -3.85
N GLY A 93 4.58 17.63 -3.16
CA GLY A 93 3.67 18.27 -2.20
C GLY A 93 4.37 18.77 -0.94
N SER A 94 5.49 18.13 -0.55
CA SER A 94 6.35 18.55 0.56
C SER A 94 7.11 19.85 0.28
N ARG A 95 7.52 20.07 -0.98
CA ARG A 95 8.24 21.29 -1.40
C ARG A 95 7.33 22.49 -1.62
N ALA A 96 6.08 22.26 -2.01
CA ALA A 96 5.07 23.30 -2.01
C ALA A 96 4.71 23.59 -0.54
N GLU A 97 4.74 24.85 -0.11
CA GLU A 97 4.39 25.32 1.25
C GLU A 97 2.90 25.08 1.61
N LEU A 98 2.37 23.88 1.40
CA LEU A 98 0.95 23.55 1.53
C LEU A 98 0.55 23.28 2.98
N VAL A 99 1.48 23.27 3.94
CA VAL A 99 1.19 22.76 5.29
C VAL A 99 1.93 23.54 6.38
N GLU A 100 1.51 24.78 6.63
CA GLU A 100 1.48 25.27 8.01
C GLU A 100 0.12 24.85 8.62
N LEU A 101 0.02 23.60 9.07
CA LEU A 101 -1.07 23.18 9.96
C LEU A 101 -0.87 23.89 11.30
N SER A 102 -1.42 25.11 11.38
CA SER A 102 -1.41 25.97 12.56
C SER A 102 -1.78 25.17 13.83
N PRO A 103 -1.09 25.38 14.97
CA PRO A 103 -1.35 24.67 16.22
C PRO A 103 -2.78 24.79 16.76
N ALA A 104 -3.61 25.68 16.18
CA ALA A 104 -5.03 25.77 16.47
C ALA A 104 -5.88 24.59 15.92
N ALA A 105 -5.37 23.85 14.94
CA ALA A 105 -6.08 22.75 14.27
C ALA A 105 -6.33 21.54 15.20
N SER A 106 -5.47 21.32 16.21
CA SER A 106 -5.66 20.29 17.23
C SER A 106 -6.86 20.58 18.15
N SER A 107 -7.28 21.85 18.27
CA SER A 107 -8.51 22.24 18.99
C SER A 107 -9.76 22.29 18.10
N MET A 108 -9.60 22.16 16.77
CA MET A 108 -10.63 22.45 15.78
C MET A 108 -11.23 21.21 15.10
N LEU A 109 -10.69 20.01 15.35
CA LEU A 109 -11.38 18.73 15.06
C LEU A 109 -12.76 18.62 15.75
N PHE A 110 -13.07 19.50 16.72
CA PHE A 110 -14.34 19.55 17.46
C PHE A 110 -15.27 20.73 17.10
N ARG A 111 -14.85 21.70 16.28
CA ARG A 111 -15.70 22.84 15.88
C ARG A 111 -16.06 22.77 14.40
N LEU A 112 -16.95 21.84 14.04
CA LEU A 112 -17.92 21.88 12.90
C LEU A 112 -17.61 22.86 11.75
N GLY A 113 -16.42 22.79 11.18
CA GLY A 113 -15.95 23.72 10.16
C GLY A 113 -15.02 22.97 9.24
N PHE A 114 -15.60 22.30 8.23
CA PHE A 114 -14.84 21.66 7.17
C PHE A 114 -14.12 22.75 6.36
N ASN A 115 -12.91 23.13 6.78
CA ASN A 115 -12.11 24.06 6.00
C ASN A 115 -11.47 23.29 4.84
N PRO A 116 -11.85 23.56 3.57
CA PRO A 116 -11.30 22.85 2.43
C PRO A 116 -9.77 22.99 2.33
N ALA A 117 -9.19 24.05 2.88
CA ALA A 117 -7.75 24.28 2.91
C ALA A 117 -6.97 23.20 3.70
N GLU A 118 -7.58 22.57 4.71
CA GLU A 118 -6.94 21.55 5.55
C GLU A 118 -7.28 20.12 5.10
N ILE A 119 -8.48 19.93 4.55
CA ILE A 119 -8.95 18.62 4.09
C ILE A 119 -8.30 18.20 2.78
N VAL A 120 -8.09 19.15 1.86
CA VAL A 120 -7.53 18.85 0.54
C VAL A 120 -6.10 18.28 0.64
N PRO A 121 -5.17 18.86 1.43
CA PRO A 121 -3.86 18.26 1.66
C PRO A 121 -3.97 16.87 2.30
N LEU A 122 -4.81 16.71 3.33
CA LEU A 122 -4.99 15.43 4.02
C LEU A 122 -5.43 14.33 3.04
N LEU A 123 -6.43 14.61 2.21
CA LEU A 123 -6.91 13.68 1.18
C LEU A 123 -5.85 13.43 0.10
N TYR A 124 -5.13 14.46 -0.33
CA TYR A 124 -4.07 14.35 -1.33
C TYR A 124 -2.98 13.38 -0.87
N PHE A 125 -2.41 13.59 0.33
CA PHE A 125 -1.35 12.73 0.85
C PHE A 125 -1.86 11.32 1.18
N SER A 126 -3.08 11.19 1.70
CA SER A 126 -3.70 9.88 1.97
C SER A 126 -3.91 9.07 0.70
N LEU A 127 -4.48 9.68 -0.35
CA LEU A 127 -4.74 9.00 -1.62
C LEU A 127 -3.46 8.68 -2.38
N ALA A 128 -2.49 9.62 -2.39
CA ALA A 128 -1.17 9.38 -2.96
C ALA A 128 -0.51 8.17 -2.29
N ALA A 129 -0.50 8.13 -0.95
CA ALA A 129 0.10 7.04 -0.18
C ALA A 129 -0.65 5.70 -0.32
N ALA A 130 -1.97 5.71 -0.47
CA ALA A 130 -2.80 4.51 -0.53
C ALA A 130 -2.62 3.68 -1.81
N LEU A 131 -2.33 4.32 -2.95
CA LEU A 131 -2.31 3.64 -4.25
C LEU A 131 -1.32 2.46 -4.31
N PRO A 132 -0.05 2.59 -3.88
CA PRO A 132 0.87 1.46 -3.83
C PRO A 132 0.36 0.31 -2.95
N PHE A 133 -0.23 0.61 -1.80
CA PHE A 133 -0.79 -0.41 -0.90
C PHE A 133 -1.93 -1.20 -1.55
N VAL A 134 -2.80 -0.55 -2.33
CA VAL A 134 -3.85 -1.26 -3.09
C VAL A 134 -3.26 -2.30 -4.04
N PHE A 135 -2.27 -1.92 -4.86
CA PHE A 135 -1.70 -2.86 -5.83
C PHE A 135 -0.85 -3.95 -5.17
N SER A 136 -0.15 -3.63 -4.08
CA SER A 136 0.52 -4.63 -3.24
C SER A 136 -0.48 -5.63 -2.66
N GLY A 137 -1.60 -5.15 -2.10
CA GLY A 137 -2.67 -6.01 -1.57
C GLY A 137 -3.29 -6.92 -2.64
N ILE A 138 -3.51 -6.41 -3.86
CA ILE A 138 -3.96 -7.25 -5.00
C ILE A 138 -2.93 -8.34 -5.29
N ALA A 139 -1.65 -7.97 -5.42
CA ALA A 139 -0.58 -8.91 -5.74
C ALA A 139 -0.42 -9.99 -4.65
N LEU A 140 -0.49 -9.61 -3.37
CA LEU A 140 -0.44 -10.52 -2.22
C LEU A 140 -1.64 -11.46 -2.17
N SER A 141 -2.85 -10.95 -2.35
CA SER A 141 -4.07 -11.77 -2.39
C SER A 141 -4.04 -12.79 -3.52
N LEU A 142 -3.58 -12.38 -4.71
CA LEU A 142 -3.35 -13.32 -5.80
C LEU A 142 -2.23 -14.32 -5.44
N ALA A 143 -1.14 -13.88 -4.81
CA ALA A 143 -0.04 -14.76 -4.46
C ALA A 143 -0.45 -15.85 -3.46
N LEU A 144 -1.24 -15.51 -2.44
CA LEU A 144 -1.76 -16.45 -1.45
C LEU A 144 -2.73 -17.48 -2.05
N ASN A 145 -3.46 -17.09 -3.11
CA ASN A 145 -4.34 -17.99 -3.84
C ASN A 145 -3.63 -18.74 -4.99
N TYR A 146 -2.36 -19.09 -4.80
CA TYR A 146 -1.57 -19.84 -5.77
C TYR A 146 -2.27 -21.13 -6.23
N PRO A 147 -2.36 -21.43 -7.54
CA PRO A 147 -3.15 -22.55 -8.09
C PRO A 147 -2.54 -23.96 -7.82
N GLY A 148 -1.62 -24.08 -6.86
CA GLY A 148 -1.03 -25.35 -6.44
C GLY A 148 -1.98 -26.13 -5.53
N ARG A 149 -2.25 -27.40 -5.86
CA ARG A 149 -3.11 -28.30 -5.05
C ARG A 149 -2.50 -28.71 -3.69
N GLU A 150 -1.25 -28.32 -3.40
CA GLU A 150 -0.55 -28.74 -2.20
C GLU A 150 -0.73 -27.70 -1.09
N LYS A 151 -1.41 -28.07 0.01
CA LYS A 151 -1.58 -27.21 1.19
C LYS A 151 -0.25 -26.67 1.74
N ARG A 152 0.86 -27.42 1.59
CA ARG A 152 2.21 -27.00 2.00
C ARG A 152 2.74 -25.79 1.22
N ALA A 153 2.31 -25.60 -0.02
CA ALA A 153 2.76 -24.47 -0.84
C ALA A 153 2.34 -23.12 -0.21
N ILE A 154 1.12 -23.06 0.33
CA ILE A 154 0.58 -21.86 0.98
C ILE A 154 1.41 -21.51 2.23
N SER A 155 1.82 -22.50 3.02
CA SER A 155 2.67 -22.27 4.21
C SER A 155 4.02 -21.65 3.84
N TYR A 156 4.64 -22.07 2.73
CA TYR A 156 5.90 -21.46 2.27
C TYR A 156 5.71 -20.04 1.74
N ILE A 157 4.59 -19.78 1.05
CA ILE A 157 4.27 -18.42 0.56
C ILE A 157 4.03 -17.50 1.74
N TYR A 158 3.26 -17.95 2.74
CA TYR A 158 3.02 -17.19 3.96
C TYR A 158 4.30 -16.99 4.78
N PHE A 159 5.19 -17.97 4.83
CA PHE A 159 6.51 -17.82 5.44
C PHE A 159 7.36 -16.77 4.73
N ALA A 160 7.37 -16.77 3.39
CA ALA A 160 8.09 -15.76 2.61
C ALA A 160 7.52 -14.35 2.78
N ASP A 161 6.19 -14.24 2.88
CA ASP A 161 5.47 -13.00 3.18
C ASP A 161 5.89 -12.44 4.56
N LEU A 162 5.75 -13.26 5.61
CA LEU A 162 6.16 -12.94 6.98
C LEU A 162 7.64 -12.62 7.15
N PHE A 163 8.52 -13.20 6.33
CA PHE A 163 9.95 -12.93 6.42
C PHE A 163 10.33 -11.60 5.75
N GLY A 164 9.52 -11.14 4.79
CA GLY A 164 9.71 -9.84 4.14
C GLY A 164 9.06 -8.68 4.90
N ALA A 165 7.97 -8.94 5.62
CA ALA A 165 7.32 -7.99 6.53
C ALA A 165 8.05 -7.90 7.89
#